data_AF-A0A8T4KGM8-F1
#
_entry.id   AF-A0A8T4KGM8-F1
#
_cell.length_a   1.000
_cell.length_b   1.000
_cell.length_c   1.000
_cell.angle_alpha   90.00
_cell.angle_beta   90.00
_cell.angle_gamma   90.00
#
_symmetry.space_group_name_H-M   'P 1'
#
loop_
_entity.id
_entity.type
_entity.pdbx_description
1 polymer ?
#
loop_
_entity_poly.entity_id
_entity_poly.type
_entity_poly.pdbx_seq_one_letter_code
_entity_poly.pdbx_strand_id
1 'polypeptide(L)'
;MKLQIASLFTLILLSGFLLSILLTIAYFFGYINAYSLLILTVVINFVLWLVSPWISDFIYKIFYKIQWYDFDDFKKKYPQTATMIKNVCDKYRFKIPKLGIIPDDNPNAFTYGSGRWNARLVATEGIYKYLDANEANAVYAHELGHIKNQDFIIMTIASTIVQLLYEIYVITVRTGKKDSDSDKKGNALALIGLISYIFYWIGTYVVLFLSRLREYYADEFAAKETGNPNYLISALIKIAYGIIANPDDHRSSRLMQSTRSMGITDFKVAKGVGLAYYNSKKTNNFLPFKKMLTFDLANPWAFIAELSSTHPLTGKRIRRLSQMEENKKPLFDFSDLGVSIDKNKLYGGFFKDLMFVILPWSLVVLVPFVLFLSFLVSTFTGQTSLFVRLIDATNLLTILGIAVGLFIAGKIASVLYKYSSKEPEKTTVIDLMSDIYASPVRGHSVKLKGKIIGKGIPGLIYSEDMMLQDETGLMYLNYQSGIPIIGNLIFGLTKVDKMIGQQVTINGWFLRQMFPWVDMNNMETSEGTIKSYVKIWAIISPILLIAFLGLVLFLF
;
A
#
# COMPACT_ATOMS: atom_id res chain seq x y z
N MET A 1 19.66 22.97 -17.48
CA MET A 1 18.24 23.28 -17.21
C MET A 1 17.59 22.33 -16.19
N LYS A 2 18.22 22.11 -15.01
CA LYS A 2 17.70 21.19 -13.97
C LYS A 2 17.48 21.86 -12.60
N LEU A 3 18.29 22.86 -12.25
CA LEU A 3 18.19 23.55 -10.96
C LEU A 3 16.95 24.46 -10.89
N GLN A 4 16.79 25.41 -11.81
CA GLN A 4 15.66 26.35 -11.80
C GLN A 4 14.29 25.68 -11.77
N ILE A 5 14.15 24.55 -12.47
CA ILE A 5 12.91 23.77 -12.50
C ILE A 5 12.68 23.03 -11.18
N ALA A 6 13.72 22.37 -10.65
CA ALA A 6 13.62 21.71 -9.34
C ALA A 6 13.29 22.74 -8.25
N SER A 7 13.95 23.90 -8.28
CA SER A 7 13.67 25.02 -7.39
C SER A 7 12.22 25.51 -7.54
N LEU A 8 11.73 25.73 -8.77
CA LEU A 8 10.35 26.16 -8.99
C LEU A 8 9.34 25.12 -8.48
N PHE A 9 9.58 23.83 -8.75
CA PHE A 9 8.73 22.75 -8.27
C PHE A 9 8.71 22.68 -6.74
N THR A 10 9.88 22.75 -6.09
CA THR A 10 9.98 22.79 -4.63
C THR A 10 9.31 24.02 -4.05
N LEU A 11 9.49 25.19 -4.66
CA LEU A 11 8.84 26.44 -4.23
C LEU A 11 7.32 26.37 -4.38
N ILE A 12 6.79 25.77 -5.45
CA ILE A 12 5.34 25.56 -5.62
C ILE A 12 4.81 24.64 -4.51
N LEU A 13 5.51 23.54 -4.22
CA LEU A 13 5.09 22.59 -3.21
C LEU A 13 5.16 23.18 -1.79
N LEU A 14 6.24 23.90 -1.46
CA LEU A 14 6.38 24.63 -0.20
C LEU A 14 5.34 25.75 -0.08
N SER A 15 5.06 26.47 -1.17
CA SER A 15 4.01 27.50 -1.20
C SER A 15 2.63 26.89 -1.03
N GLY A 16 2.36 25.69 -1.56
CA GLY A 16 1.12 24.96 -1.36
C GLY A 16 0.93 24.52 0.10
N PHE A 17 1.99 24.01 0.74
CA PHE A 17 1.97 23.69 2.18
C PHE A 17 1.75 24.94 3.03
N LEU A 18 2.49 26.01 2.73
CA LEU A 18 2.34 27.28 3.41
C LEU A 18 0.93 27.83 3.20
N LEU A 19 0.37 27.78 2.00
CA LEU A 19 -0.99 28.23 1.71
C LEU A 19 -2.02 27.41 2.50
N SER A 20 -1.89 26.09 2.56
CA SER A 20 -2.79 25.24 3.37
C SER A 20 -2.72 25.59 4.86
N ILE A 21 -1.52 25.82 5.39
CA ILE A 21 -1.32 26.27 6.77
C ILE A 21 -1.90 27.67 6.96
N LEU A 22 -1.63 28.62 6.07
CA LEU A 22 -2.13 29.98 6.13
C LEU A 22 -3.65 30.05 6.03
N LEU A 23 -4.30 29.22 5.21
CA LEU A 23 -5.76 29.11 5.14
C LEU A 23 -6.33 28.53 6.45
N THR A 24 -5.65 27.54 7.02
CA THR A 24 -6.02 26.96 8.32
C THR A 24 -5.86 28.00 9.44
N ILE A 25 -4.79 28.80 9.42
CA ILE A 25 -4.54 29.93 10.32
C ILE A 25 -5.54 31.06 10.08
N ALA A 26 -5.86 31.40 8.83
CA ALA A 26 -6.81 32.46 8.51
C ALA A 26 -8.21 32.09 9.00
N TYR A 27 -8.61 30.83 8.84
CA TYR A 27 -9.77 30.27 9.51
C TYR A 27 -9.61 30.29 11.04
N PHE A 28 -8.39 30.02 11.55
CA PHE A 28 -8.11 30.07 12.99
C PHE A 28 -8.42 31.46 13.57
N PHE A 29 -7.88 32.51 12.97
CA PHE A 29 -8.06 33.88 13.45
C PHE A 29 -9.38 34.53 13.00
N GLY A 30 -10.25 33.79 12.30
CA GLY A 30 -11.58 34.27 11.89
C GLY A 30 -11.58 35.18 10.66
N TYR A 31 -10.46 35.25 9.93
CA TYR A 31 -10.37 35.98 8.66
C TYR A 31 -11.15 35.31 7.52
N ILE A 32 -11.39 34.00 7.61
CA ILE A 32 -12.16 33.21 6.64
C ILE A 32 -13.25 32.44 7.39
N ASN A 33 -14.47 32.41 6.85
CA ASN A 33 -15.56 31.62 7.42
C ASN A 33 -15.52 30.16 6.94
N ALA A 34 -16.18 29.25 7.66
CA ALA A 34 -16.20 27.82 7.36
C ALA A 34 -16.69 27.51 5.93
N TYR A 35 -17.72 28.23 5.48
CA TYR A 35 -18.29 28.05 4.13
C TYR A 35 -17.28 28.40 3.03
N SER A 36 -16.51 29.49 3.20
CA SER A 36 -15.49 29.89 2.24
C SER A 36 -14.35 28.89 2.18
N LEU A 37 -13.98 28.27 3.32
CA LEU A 37 -12.93 27.24 3.35
C LEU A 37 -13.36 26.01 2.54
N LEU A 38 -14.58 25.49 2.77
CA LEU A 38 -15.10 24.33 2.04
C LEU A 38 -15.23 24.58 0.54
N ILE A 39 -15.74 25.76 0.15
CA ILE A 39 -15.84 26.15 -1.26
C ILE A 39 -14.45 26.24 -1.88
N LEU A 40 -13.50 26.87 -1.18
CA LEU A 40 -12.14 27.01 -1.66
C LEU A 40 -11.46 25.64 -1.84
N THR A 41 -11.67 24.69 -0.93
CA THR A 41 -11.17 23.32 -1.09
C THR A 41 -11.72 22.66 -2.36
N VAL A 42 -13.03 22.77 -2.62
CA VAL A 42 -13.63 22.23 -3.85
C VAL A 42 -13.06 22.91 -5.09
N VAL A 43 -12.90 24.24 -5.08
CA VAL A 43 -12.32 24.99 -6.19
C VAL A 43 -10.86 24.60 -6.43
N ILE A 44 -10.05 24.51 -5.37
CA ILE A 44 -8.65 24.09 -5.46
C ILE A 44 -8.56 22.67 -6.04
N ASN A 45 -9.35 21.71 -5.53
CA ASN A 45 -9.36 20.34 -6.04
C ASN A 45 -9.80 20.28 -7.50
N PHE A 46 -10.79 21.07 -7.90
CA PHE A 46 -11.24 21.17 -9.28
C PHE A 46 -10.13 21.72 -10.19
N VAL A 47 -9.46 22.80 -9.77
CA VAL A 47 -8.32 23.37 -10.51
C VAL A 47 -7.17 22.38 -10.60
N LEU A 48 -6.82 21.69 -9.51
CA LEU A 48 -5.78 20.66 -9.49
C LEU A 48 -6.13 19.48 -10.40
N TRP A 49 -7.37 18.99 -10.38
CA TRP A 49 -7.82 17.94 -11.27
C TRP A 49 -7.72 18.34 -12.75
N LEU A 50 -8.10 19.58 -13.08
CA LEU A 50 -7.91 20.12 -14.43
C LEU A 50 -6.43 20.19 -14.79
N VAL A 51 -5.59 20.83 -13.97
CA VAL A 51 -4.20 21.14 -14.32
C VAL A 51 -3.26 19.92 -14.20
N SER A 52 -3.61 18.92 -13.39
CA SER A 52 -2.76 17.77 -13.05
C SER A 52 -2.14 17.04 -14.26
N PRO A 53 -2.82 16.82 -15.41
CA PRO A 53 -2.22 16.09 -16.51
C PRO A 53 -1.03 16.84 -17.14
N TRP A 54 -1.05 18.17 -17.14
CA TRP A 54 0.07 18.98 -17.64
C TRP A 54 1.25 19.00 -16.67
N ILE A 55 0.97 18.98 -15.37
CA ILE A 55 2.01 18.80 -14.34
C ILE A 55 2.67 17.43 -14.54
N SER A 56 1.88 16.37 -14.74
CA SER A 56 2.39 15.03 -15.03
C SER A 56 3.20 14.97 -16.33
N ASP A 57 2.71 15.55 -17.43
CA ASP A 57 3.46 15.64 -18.71
C ASP A 57 4.86 16.26 -18.48
N PHE A 58 4.92 17.32 -17.67
CA PHE A 58 6.16 18.01 -17.33
C PHE A 58 7.11 17.14 -16.50
N ILE A 59 6.60 16.50 -15.43
CA ILE A 59 7.36 15.59 -14.57
C ILE A 59 7.93 14.43 -15.39
N TYR A 60 7.10 13.77 -16.20
CA TYR A 60 7.53 12.63 -17.02
C TYR A 60 8.55 13.02 -18.09
N LYS A 61 8.45 14.23 -18.67
CA LYS A 61 9.45 14.74 -19.61
C LYS A 61 10.80 15.00 -18.96
N ILE A 62 10.83 15.58 -17.76
CA ILE A 62 12.07 15.99 -17.10
C ILE A 62 12.79 14.81 -16.45
N PHE A 63 12.07 14.00 -15.67
CA PHE A 63 12.67 12.95 -14.85
C PHE A 63 12.75 11.62 -15.60
N TYR A 64 11.81 11.36 -16.50
CA TYR A 64 11.65 10.07 -17.14
C TYR A 64 11.84 10.12 -18.66
N LYS A 65 12.20 11.27 -19.24
CA LYS A 65 12.50 11.43 -20.68
C LYS A 65 11.45 10.77 -21.58
N ILE A 66 10.18 10.89 -21.21
CA ILE A 66 9.08 10.34 -22.01
C ILE A 66 9.13 10.88 -23.44
N GLN A 67 8.97 9.99 -24.40
CA GLN A 67 8.83 10.31 -25.82
C GLN A 67 7.34 10.32 -26.18
N TRP A 68 6.84 11.46 -26.62
CA TRP A 68 5.47 11.59 -27.09
C TRP A 68 5.41 11.24 -28.58
N TYR A 69 4.40 10.47 -28.96
CA TYR A 69 4.19 10.05 -30.34
C TYR A 69 2.86 10.59 -30.86
N ASP A 70 2.89 11.15 -32.07
CA ASP A 70 1.68 11.33 -32.86
C ASP A 70 1.14 9.97 -33.30
N PHE A 71 -0.17 9.90 -33.55
CA PHE A 71 -0.83 8.61 -33.82
C PHE A 71 -0.25 7.90 -35.05
N ASP A 72 0.10 8.65 -36.11
CA ASP A 72 0.66 8.06 -37.33
C ASP A 72 2.06 7.47 -37.11
N ASP A 73 2.90 8.13 -36.32
CA ASP A 73 4.23 7.62 -35.98
C ASP A 73 4.15 6.45 -34.99
N PHE A 74 3.23 6.51 -34.03
CA PHE A 74 2.94 5.38 -33.15
C PHE A 74 2.44 4.17 -33.95
N LYS A 75 1.58 4.37 -34.95
CA LYS A 75 1.08 3.33 -35.83
C LYS A 75 2.18 2.69 -36.68
N LYS A 76 3.17 3.46 -37.13
CA LYS A 76 4.33 2.90 -37.85
C LYS A 76 5.15 1.96 -36.94
N LYS A 77 5.33 2.33 -35.67
CA LYS A 77 6.13 1.54 -34.70
C LYS A 77 5.37 0.35 -34.12
N TYR A 78 4.09 0.52 -33.79
CA TYR A 78 3.25 -0.46 -33.11
C TYR A 78 1.88 -0.59 -33.81
N PRO A 79 1.82 -1.15 -35.04
CA PRO A 79 0.63 -1.12 -35.89
C PRO A 79 -0.58 -1.86 -35.31
N GLN A 80 -0.36 -2.99 -34.62
CA GLN A 80 -1.43 -3.77 -34.01
C GLN A 80 -2.06 -3.02 -32.83
N THR A 81 -1.23 -2.48 -31.94
CA THR A 81 -1.68 -1.70 -30.78
C THR A 81 -2.35 -0.41 -31.20
N ALA A 82 -1.81 0.30 -32.21
CA ALA A 82 -2.45 1.50 -32.75
C ALA A 82 -3.84 1.22 -33.34
N THR A 83 -3.98 0.13 -34.08
CA THR A 83 -5.28 -0.31 -34.63
C THR A 83 -6.27 -0.63 -33.51
N MET A 84 -5.82 -1.35 -32.47
CA MET A 84 -6.64 -1.65 -31.31
C MET A 84 -7.12 -0.39 -30.59
N ILE A 85 -6.20 0.55 -30.30
CA ILE A 85 -6.53 1.84 -29.67
C ILE A 85 -7.57 2.58 -30.51
N LYS A 86 -7.35 2.69 -31.83
CA LYS A 86 -8.28 3.37 -32.73
C LYS A 86 -9.65 2.73 -32.73
N ASN A 87 -9.73 1.40 -32.86
CA ASN A 87 -11.00 0.67 -32.86
C ASN A 87 -11.79 0.91 -31.57
N VAL A 88 -11.12 0.89 -30.42
CA VAL A 88 -11.75 1.18 -29.12
C VAL A 88 -12.22 2.64 -29.06
N CYS A 89 -11.36 3.59 -29.42
CA CYS A 89 -11.71 5.01 -29.42
C CYS A 89 -12.91 5.33 -30.34
N ASP A 90 -12.94 4.74 -31.54
CA ASP A 90 -14.03 4.88 -32.51
C ASP A 90 -15.33 4.25 -31.99
N LYS A 91 -15.25 3.01 -31.45
CA LYS A 91 -16.39 2.28 -30.88
C LYS A 91 -17.04 3.02 -29.71
N TYR A 92 -16.25 3.60 -28.82
CA TYR A 92 -16.72 4.28 -27.61
C TYR A 92 -16.78 5.80 -27.75
N ARG A 93 -16.52 6.34 -28.94
CA ARG A 93 -16.64 7.75 -29.32
C ARG A 93 -15.88 8.69 -28.40
N PHE A 94 -14.59 8.41 -28.17
CA PHE A 94 -13.71 9.35 -27.47
C PHE A 94 -12.39 9.56 -28.21
N LYS A 95 -11.79 10.74 -28.02
CA LYS A 95 -10.55 11.14 -28.68
C LYS A 95 -9.43 10.14 -28.35
N ILE A 96 -8.61 9.81 -29.34
CA ILE A 96 -7.40 9.03 -29.14
C ILE A 96 -6.54 9.73 -28.08
N PRO A 97 -6.17 9.05 -26.97
CA PRO A 97 -5.35 9.64 -25.93
C PRO A 97 -3.95 9.96 -26.46
N LYS A 98 -3.27 10.92 -25.84
CA LYS A 98 -1.89 11.23 -26.18
C LYS A 98 -0.99 10.05 -25.80
N LEU A 99 -0.24 9.52 -26.74
CA LEU A 99 0.54 8.30 -26.57
C LEU A 99 1.99 8.62 -26.21
N GLY A 100 2.49 8.04 -25.12
CA GLY A 100 3.85 8.25 -24.64
C GLY A 100 4.59 6.96 -24.36
N ILE A 101 5.87 6.90 -24.71
CA ILE A 101 6.77 5.79 -24.37
C ILE A 101 7.90 6.29 -23.48
N ILE A 102 8.10 5.65 -22.34
CA ILE A 102 9.23 5.91 -21.45
C ILE A 102 10.34 4.90 -21.77
N PRO A 103 11.59 5.35 -22.06
CA PRO A 103 12.72 4.47 -22.29
C PRO A 103 13.22 3.87 -20.98
N ASP A 104 12.52 2.83 -20.53
CA ASP A 104 12.75 2.06 -19.32
C ASP A 104 12.40 0.60 -19.61
N ASP A 105 13.28 -0.32 -19.22
CA ASP A 105 13.12 -1.75 -19.48
C ASP A 105 12.14 -2.42 -18.51
N ASN A 106 11.80 -1.79 -17.38
CA ASN A 106 10.81 -2.33 -16.45
C ASN A 106 9.42 -2.21 -17.07
N PRO A 107 8.72 -3.33 -17.31
CA PRO A 107 7.43 -3.30 -17.97
C PRO A 107 6.40 -2.61 -17.06
N ASN A 108 5.81 -1.52 -17.56
CA ASN A 108 4.74 -0.81 -16.90
C ASN A 108 3.89 -0.05 -17.93
N ALA A 109 2.61 0.07 -17.68
CA ALA A 109 1.70 0.93 -18.41
C ALA A 109 0.74 1.59 -17.42
N PHE A 110 0.34 2.81 -17.73
CA PHE A 110 -0.58 3.59 -16.92
C PHE A 110 -1.24 4.69 -17.75
N THR A 111 -2.38 5.16 -17.26
CA THR A 111 -3.15 6.24 -17.87
C THR A 111 -3.42 7.37 -16.89
N TYR A 112 -3.42 8.62 -17.37
CA TYR A 112 -3.77 9.78 -16.56
C TYR A 112 -4.43 10.87 -17.41
N GLY A 113 -5.25 11.70 -16.78
CA GLY A 113 -5.97 12.77 -17.45
C GLY A 113 -7.01 13.40 -16.55
N SER A 114 -7.69 14.42 -17.05
CA SER A 114 -8.87 14.96 -16.38
C SER A 114 -10.13 14.22 -16.84
N GLY A 115 -10.18 13.76 -18.09
CA GLY A 115 -11.28 12.97 -18.61
C GLY A 115 -11.00 12.46 -20.02
N ARG A 116 -12.01 11.88 -20.68
CA ARG A 116 -11.91 11.33 -22.04
C ARG A 116 -11.38 12.33 -23.08
N TRP A 117 -11.61 13.62 -22.86
CA TRP A 117 -11.18 14.71 -23.74
C TRP A 117 -9.68 15.06 -23.60
N ASN A 118 -9.01 14.62 -22.52
CA ASN A 118 -7.65 15.02 -22.17
C ASN A 118 -6.88 13.89 -21.45
N ALA A 119 -6.93 12.70 -22.02
CA ALA A 119 -6.23 11.52 -21.49
C ALA A 119 -4.86 11.31 -22.16
N ARG A 120 -3.91 10.79 -21.37
CA ARG A 120 -2.60 10.29 -21.80
C ARG A 120 -2.56 8.81 -21.51
N LEU A 121 -2.01 8.03 -22.43
CA LEU A 121 -1.72 6.62 -22.23
C LEU A 121 -0.21 6.44 -22.40
N VAL A 122 0.44 6.00 -21.33
CA VAL A 122 1.89 5.86 -21.27
C VAL A 122 2.27 4.41 -21.02
N ALA A 123 3.25 3.92 -21.78
CA ALA A 123 3.87 2.62 -21.55
C ALA A 123 5.39 2.76 -21.48
N THR A 124 6.07 1.81 -20.85
CA THR A 124 7.53 1.70 -20.91
C THR A 124 7.97 0.83 -22.09
N GLU A 125 9.22 0.94 -22.51
CA GLU A 125 9.81 0.02 -23.50
C GLU A 125 9.80 -1.43 -23.01
N GLY A 126 9.86 -1.64 -21.69
CA GLY A 126 9.67 -2.93 -21.05
C GLY A 126 8.40 -3.67 -21.47
N ILE A 127 7.29 -2.97 -21.72
CA ILE A 127 6.05 -3.61 -22.22
C ILE A 127 6.31 -4.36 -23.52
N TYR A 128 7.04 -3.75 -24.46
CA TYR A 128 7.34 -4.35 -25.76
C TYR A 128 8.52 -5.34 -25.71
N LYS A 129 9.33 -5.28 -24.65
CA LYS A 129 10.45 -6.21 -24.41
C LYS A 129 9.96 -7.56 -23.85
N TYR A 130 8.96 -7.54 -22.96
CA TYR A 130 8.51 -8.74 -22.25
C TYR A 130 7.19 -9.31 -22.77
N LEU A 131 6.32 -8.50 -23.37
CA LEU A 131 5.00 -8.92 -23.83
C LEU A 131 4.98 -9.15 -25.33
N ASP A 132 4.20 -10.14 -25.77
CA ASP A 132 3.82 -10.23 -27.18
C ASP A 132 2.76 -9.19 -27.53
N ALA A 133 2.44 -9.06 -28.82
CA ALA A 133 1.54 -8.01 -29.28
C ALA A 133 0.10 -8.16 -28.76
N ASN A 134 -0.38 -9.39 -28.53
CA ASN A 134 -1.73 -9.61 -27.97
C ASN A 134 -1.78 -9.25 -26.49
N GLU A 135 -0.74 -9.62 -25.74
CA GLU A 135 -0.56 -9.26 -24.33
C GLU A 135 -0.41 -7.75 -24.16
N ALA A 136 0.40 -7.09 -24.99
CA ALA A 136 0.50 -5.63 -25.01
C ALA A 136 -0.86 -5.00 -25.32
N ASN A 137 -1.59 -5.50 -26.33
CA ASN A 137 -2.94 -5.01 -26.63
C ASN A 137 -3.89 -5.16 -25.44
N ALA A 138 -3.80 -6.24 -24.66
CA ALA A 138 -4.60 -6.42 -23.45
C ALA A 138 -4.27 -5.41 -22.35
N VAL A 139 -2.98 -5.09 -22.17
CA VAL A 139 -2.55 -4.01 -21.25
C VAL A 139 -3.09 -2.66 -21.70
N TYR A 140 -2.93 -2.32 -22.98
CA TYR A 140 -3.48 -1.06 -23.53
C TYR A 140 -5.02 -1.02 -23.45
N ALA A 141 -5.69 -2.15 -23.64
CA ALA A 141 -7.14 -2.27 -23.48
C ALA A 141 -7.57 -1.96 -22.04
N HIS A 142 -6.85 -2.49 -21.06
CA HIS A 142 -7.08 -2.23 -19.64
C HIS A 142 -6.97 -0.73 -19.34
N GLU A 143 -5.89 -0.08 -19.80
CA GLU A 143 -5.69 1.37 -19.64
C GLU A 143 -6.77 2.22 -20.34
N LEU A 144 -7.22 1.80 -21.52
CA LEU A 144 -8.36 2.42 -22.21
C LEU A 144 -9.67 2.21 -21.45
N GLY A 145 -9.80 1.11 -20.72
CA GLY A 145 -10.91 0.83 -19.82
C GLY A 145 -11.08 1.91 -18.75
N HIS A 146 -9.99 2.39 -18.15
CA HIS A 146 -10.01 3.51 -17.19
C HIS A 146 -10.45 4.82 -17.84
N ILE A 147 -9.99 5.12 -19.05
CA ILE A 147 -10.41 6.32 -19.80
C ILE A 147 -11.90 6.23 -20.13
N LYS A 148 -12.34 5.10 -20.69
CA LYS A 148 -13.73 4.86 -21.05
C LYS A 148 -14.63 4.98 -19.82
N ASN A 149 -14.22 4.44 -18.68
CA ASN A 149 -15.04 4.46 -17.48
C ASN A 149 -14.93 5.77 -16.66
N GLN A 150 -14.12 6.74 -17.11
CA GLN A 150 -13.95 8.07 -16.50
C GLN A 150 -13.39 8.02 -15.06
N ASP A 151 -12.48 7.10 -14.82
CA ASP A 151 -11.93 6.80 -13.49
C ASP A 151 -11.30 8.05 -12.87
N PHE A 152 -10.66 8.89 -13.68
CA PHE A 152 -10.08 10.17 -13.24
C PHE A 152 -11.11 11.08 -12.56
N ILE A 153 -12.31 11.20 -13.12
CA ILE A 153 -13.37 12.06 -12.58
C ILE A 153 -13.94 11.43 -11.31
N ILE A 154 -14.30 10.15 -11.40
CA ILE A 154 -14.97 9.42 -10.32
C ILE A 154 -14.07 9.38 -9.07
N MET A 155 -12.79 9.03 -9.24
CA MET A 155 -11.84 8.93 -8.12
C MET A 155 -11.52 10.30 -7.52
N THR A 156 -11.47 11.37 -8.32
CA THR A 156 -11.27 12.74 -7.81
C THR A 156 -12.47 13.20 -6.98
N ILE A 157 -13.69 12.97 -7.46
CA ILE A 157 -14.92 13.32 -6.72
C ILE A 157 -14.98 12.53 -5.41
N ALA A 158 -14.77 11.21 -5.46
CA ALA A 158 -14.80 10.37 -4.27
C ALA A 158 -13.74 10.80 -3.23
N SER A 159 -12.52 11.09 -3.67
CA SER A 159 -11.45 11.58 -2.79
C SER A 159 -11.75 12.96 -2.21
N THR A 160 -12.36 13.86 -3.00
CA THR A 160 -12.78 15.20 -2.54
C THR A 160 -13.84 15.11 -1.44
N ILE A 161 -14.83 14.21 -1.57
CA ILE A 161 -15.84 13.99 -0.53
C ILE A 161 -15.19 13.55 0.78
N VAL A 162 -14.25 12.61 0.72
CA VAL A 162 -13.52 12.15 1.91
C VAL A 162 -12.70 13.28 2.53
N GLN A 163 -12.01 14.09 1.73
CA GLN A 163 -11.28 15.25 2.21
C GLN A 163 -12.20 16.28 2.91
N LEU A 164 -13.40 16.54 2.35
CA LEU A 164 -14.37 17.44 2.96
C LEU A 164 -14.87 16.93 4.32
N LEU A 165 -15.04 15.61 4.50
CA LEU A 165 -15.38 15.04 5.81
C LEU A 165 -14.31 15.33 6.87
N TYR A 166 -13.03 15.25 6.50
CA TYR A 166 -11.93 15.63 7.38
C TYR A 166 -11.95 17.14 7.70
N GLU A 167 -12.20 17.97 6.70
CA GLU A 167 -12.28 19.42 6.88
C GLU A 167 -13.45 19.82 7.81
N ILE A 168 -14.61 19.19 7.67
CA ILE A 168 -15.76 19.38 8.59
C ILE A 168 -15.36 19.01 10.01
N TYR A 169 -14.61 17.91 10.22
CA TYR A 169 -14.07 17.56 11.53
C TYR A 169 -13.20 18.69 12.12
N VAL A 170 -12.25 19.23 11.34
CA VAL A 170 -11.36 20.31 11.79
C VAL A 170 -12.15 21.58 12.15
N ILE A 171 -13.12 21.95 11.32
CA ILE A 171 -14.00 23.13 11.50
C ILE A 171 -14.85 22.99 12.77
N THR A 172 -15.47 21.83 12.96
CA THR A 172 -16.45 21.60 14.05
C THR A 172 -15.77 21.44 15.41
N VAL A 173 -14.65 20.73 15.50
CA VAL A 173 -13.85 20.63 16.74
C VAL A 173 -13.34 21.99 17.18
N ARG A 174 -12.94 22.84 16.23
CA ARG A 174 -12.57 24.23 16.53
C ARG A 174 -13.74 25.03 17.08
N THR A 175 -14.84 25.05 16.34
CA THR A 175 -15.97 25.93 16.64
C THR A 175 -16.60 25.53 17.97
N GLY A 176 -16.67 24.22 18.26
CA GLY A 176 -17.12 23.70 19.54
C GLY A 176 -16.25 24.14 20.73
N LYS A 177 -14.92 24.32 20.55
CA LYS A 177 -14.03 24.86 21.59
C LYS A 177 -14.20 26.36 21.85
N LYS A 178 -14.68 27.13 20.87
CA LYS A 178 -14.86 28.59 20.98
C LYS A 178 -16.21 28.98 21.58
N ASP A 179 -17.25 28.18 21.32
CA ASP A 179 -18.63 28.38 21.80
C ASP A 179 -18.91 27.66 23.15
N SER A 180 -17.87 27.37 23.95
CA SER A 180 -17.98 26.64 25.23
C SER A 180 -18.86 27.34 26.27
N ASP A 181 -19.18 28.62 26.09
CA ASP A 181 -20.14 29.36 26.92
C ASP A 181 -21.60 28.89 26.71
N SER A 182 -21.87 28.09 25.66
CA SER A 182 -23.17 27.46 25.42
C SER A 182 -23.04 25.94 25.35
N ASP A 183 -23.16 25.28 26.51
CA ASP A 183 -22.95 23.83 26.70
C ASP A 183 -23.65 22.95 25.64
N LYS A 184 -24.85 23.34 25.17
CA LYS A 184 -25.61 22.56 24.17
C LYS A 184 -25.02 22.64 22.76
N LYS A 185 -24.55 23.81 22.34
CA LYS A 185 -24.06 24.04 20.96
C LYS A 185 -22.63 23.49 20.80
N GLY A 186 -21.79 23.69 21.82
CA GLY A 186 -20.44 23.12 21.86
C GLY A 186 -20.46 21.59 21.76
N ASN A 187 -21.33 20.93 22.55
CA ASN A 187 -21.49 19.47 22.53
C ASN A 187 -22.01 18.95 21.19
N ALA A 188 -22.98 19.64 20.56
CA ALA A 188 -23.48 19.25 19.24
C ALA A 188 -22.40 19.34 18.15
N LEU A 189 -21.58 20.40 18.16
CA LEU A 189 -20.47 20.55 17.22
C LEU A 189 -19.37 19.49 17.44
N ALA A 190 -19.05 19.17 18.69
CA ALA A 190 -18.10 18.10 19.01
C ALA A 190 -18.58 16.74 18.48
N LEU A 191 -19.88 16.44 18.63
CA LEU A 191 -20.48 15.21 18.09
C LEU A 191 -20.41 15.16 16.56
N ILE A 192 -20.75 16.26 15.87
CA ILE A 192 -20.64 16.35 14.41
C ILE A 192 -19.19 16.13 13.96
N GLY A 193 -18.22 16.71 14.67
CA GLY A 193 -16.81 16.50 14.38
C GLY A 193 -16.39 15.06 14.52
N LEU A 194 -16.78 14.41 15.62
CA LEU A 194 -16.49 13.00 15.84
C LEU A 194 -17.08 12.10 14.74
N ILE A 195 -18.35 12.31 14.38
CA ILE A 195 -19.01 11.57 13.30
C ILE A 195 -18.29 11.79 11.97
N SER A 196 -17.92 13.04 11.65
CA SER A 196 -17.23 13.39 10.41
C SER A 196 -15.84 12.73 10.32
N TYR A 197 -15.12 12.65 11.45
CA TYR A 197 -13.84 11.95 11.52
C TYR A 197 -13.98 10.44 11.32
N ILE A 198 -15.00 9.82 11.94
CA ILE A 198 -15.31 8.40 11.72
C ILE A 198 -15.64 8.14 10.24
N PHE A 199 -16.47 9.00 9.64
CA PHE A 199 -16.82 8.90 8.22
C PHE A 199 -15.64 9.17 7.29
N TYR A 200 -14.70 10.04 7.66
CA TYR A 200 -13.44 10.21 6.92
C TYR A 200 -12.63 8.91 6.88
N TRP A 201 -12.48 8.23 8.03
CA TRP A 201 -11.79 6.95 8.11
C TRP A 201 -12.49 5.87 7.27
N ILE A 202 -13.79 5.70 7.45
CA ILE A 202 -14.59 4.75 6.66
C ILE A 202 -14.52 5.09 5.18
N GLY A 203 -14.69 6.38 4.84
CA GLY A 203 -14.65 6.91 3.48
C GLY A 203 -13.34 6.61 2.77
N THR A 204 -12.20 6.68 3.48
CA THR A 204 -10.89 6.29 2.93
C THR A 204 -10.88 4.84 2.46
N TYR A 205 -11.40 3.90 3.26
CA TYR A 205 -11.52 2.49 2.86
C TYR A 205 -12.55 2.27 1.74
N VAL A 206 -13.63 3.04 1.71
CA VAL A 206 -14.62 3.02 0.62
C VAL A 206 -14.01 3.49 -0.69
N VAL A 207 -13.16 4.53 -0.68
CA VAL A 207 -12.42 4.99 -1.87
C VAL A 207 -11.45 3.92 -2.36
N LEU A 208 -10.73 3.25 -1.45
CA LEU A 208 -9.84 2.14 -1.82
C LEU A 208 -10.64 0.95 -2.40
N PHE A 209 -11.80 0.63 -1.83
CA PHE A 209 -12.70 -0.38 -2.39
C PHE A 209 -13.18 0.01 -3.79
N LEU A 210 -13.58 1.26 -4.00
CA LEU A 210 -13.96 1.78 -5.29
C LEU A 210 -12.82 1.65 -6.30
N SER A 211 -11.58 2.01 -5.92
CA SER A 211 -10.38 1.81 -6.74
C SER A 211 -10.23 0.36 -7.20
N ARG A 212 -10.35 -0.62 -6.29
CA ARG A 212 -10.26 -2.04 -6.65
C ARG A 212 -11.40 -2.50 -7.55
N LEU A 213 -12.61 -1.97 -7.34
CA LEU A 213 -13.75 -2.27 -8.20
C LEU A 213 -13.50 -1.77 -9.63
N ARG A 214 -12.94 -0.57 -9.77
CA ARG A 214 -12.58 0.05 -11.06
C ARG A 214 -11.56 -0.79 -11.84
N GLU A 215 -10.57 -1.39 -11.16
CA GLU A 215 -9.62 -2.35 -11.73
C GLU A 215 -10.31 -3.58 -12.31
N TYR A 216 -11.27 -4.19 -11.59
CA TYR A 216 -12.01 -5.35 -12.10
C TYR A 216 -12.83 -5.02 -13.37
N TYR A 217 -13.38 -3.82 -13.47
CA TYR A 217 -14.07 -3.36 -14.68
C TYR A 217 -13.12 -3.06 -15.83
N ALA A 218 -11.89 -2.61 -15.55
CA ALA A 218 -10.84 -2.44 -16.56
C ALA A 218 -10.33 -3.80 -17.06
N ASP A 219 -10.17 -4.79 -16.17
CA ASP A 219 -9.85 -6.18 -16.52
C ASP A 219 -10.92 -6.80 -17.44
N GLU A 220 -12.20 -6.64 -17.09
CA GLU A 220 -13.32 -7.12 -17.90
C GLU A 220 -13.39 -6.43 -19.26
N PHE A 221 -13.16 -5.12 -19.29
CA PHE A 221 -13.10 -4.36 -20.53
C PHE A 221 -11.97 -4.85 -21.43
N ALA A 222 -10.77 -5.08 -20.86
CA ALA A 222 -9.64 -5.61 -21.60
C ALA A 222 -9.91 -7.00 -22.19
N ALA A 223 -10.50 -7.90 -21.39
CA ALA A 223 -10.89 -9.23 -21.84
C ALA A 223 -11.89 -9.17 -23.00
N LYS A 224 -12.88 -8.28 -22.91
CA LYS A 224 -13.91 -8.10 -23.95
C LYS A 224 -13.34 -7.51 -25.24
N GLU A 225 -12.53 -6.45 -25.15
CA GLU A 225 -12.01 -5.77 -26.34
C GLU A 225 -10.89 -6.55 -27.04
N THR A 226 -10.16 -7.40 -26.31
CA THR A 226 -9.17 -8.31 -26.91
C THR A 226 -9.74 -9.68 -27.29
N GLY A 227 -10.95 -10.00 -26.83
CA GLY A 227 -11.62 -11.29 -27.10
C GLY A 227 -10.96 -12.50 -26.45
N ASN A 228 -10.01 -12.31 -25.53
CA ASN A 228 -9.35 -13.39 -24.80
C ASN A 228 -8.76 -12.92 -23.46
N PRO A 229 -9.35 -13.30 -22.31
CA PRO A 229 -8.84 -12.89 -20.99
C PRO A 229 -7.42 -13.42 -20.70
N ASN A 230 -7.00 -14.51 -21.34
CA ASN A 230 -5.66 -15.09 -21.12
C ASN A 230 -4.52 -14.16 -21.53
N TYR A 231 -4.74 -13.24 -22.47
CA TYR A 231 -3.72 -12.25 -22.84
C TYR A 231 -3.41 -11.33 -21.67
N LEU A 232 -4.42 -10.88 -20.93
CA LEU A 232 -4.21 -10.04 -19.75
C LEU A 232 -3.60 -10.86 -18.60
N ILE A 233 -4.05 -12.09 -18.37
CA ILE A 233 -3.47 -12.97 -17.35
C ILE A 233 -1.97 -13.19 -17.61
N SER A 234 -1.63 -13.57 -18.84
CA SER A 234 -0.25 -13.79 -19.25
C SER A 234 0.58 -12.50 -19.13
N ALA A 235 0.01 -11.36 -19.52
CA ALA A 235 0.64 -10.06 -19.37
C ALA A 235 0.96 -9.72 -17.91
N LEU A 236 0.02 -9.89 -16.97
CA LEU A 236 0.25 -9.61 -15.55
C LEU A 236 1.42 -10.43 -14.99
N ILE A 237 1.53 -11.69 -15.39
CA ILE A 237 2.61 -12.59 -14.97
C ILE A 237 3.96 -12.21 -15.60
N LYS A 238 3.97 -11.88 -16.90
CA LYS A 238 5.19 -11.47 -17.59
C LYS A 238 5.69 -10.09 -17.17
N ILE A 239 4.79 -9.15 -16.85
CA ILE A 239 5.12 -7.85 -16.24
C ILE A 239 5.81 -8.09 -14.90
N ALA A 240 5.20 -8.91 -14.05
CA ALA A 240 5.77 -9.31 -12.77
C ALA A 240 7.17 -9.93 -12.92
N TYR A 241 7.38 -10.78 -13.93
CA TYR A 241 8.70 -11.33 -14.25
C TYR A 241 9.69 -10.27 -14.76
N GLY A 242 9.27 -9.39 -15.69
CA GLY A 242 10.15 -8.38 -16.27
C GLY A 242 10.61 -7.34 -15.24
N ILE A 243 9.79 -7.04 -14.23
CA ILE A 243 10.18 -6.22 -13.07
C ILE A 243 11.31 -6.87 -12.25
N ILE A 244 11.42 -8.20 -12.25
CA ILE A 244 12.48 -8.93 -11.55
C ILE A 244 13.72 -9.07 -12.42
N ALA A 245 13.52 -9.30 -13.71
CA ALA A 245 14.58 -9.58 -14.66
C ALA A 245 15.48 -8.37 -14.93
N ASN A 246 14.97 -7.15 -14.73
CA ASN A 246 15.78 -5.94 -14.84
C ASN A 246 16.37 -5.57 -13.46
N PRO A 247 17.67 -5.23 -13.40
CA PRO A 247 18.25 -4.66 -12.19
C PRO A 247 17.52 -3.37 -11.80
N ASP A 248 17.26 -3.19 -10.50
CA ASP A 248 16.68 -1.96 -9.98
C ASP A 248 17.72 -0.81 -10.10
N ASP A 249 17.79 -0.14 -11.25
CA ASP A 249 18.51 1.13 -11.36
C ASP A 249 17.76 2.24 -10.60
N HIS A 250 18.46 3.30 -10.21
CA HIS A 250 17.87 4.39 -9.42
C HIS A 250 16.71 5.14 -10.13
N ARG A 251 16.67 5.13 -11.46
CA ARG A 251 15.68 5.88 -12.24
C ARG A 251 14.41 5.05 -12.42
N SER A 252 14.56 3.79 -12.79
CA SER A 252 13.50 2.79 -12.89
C SER A 252 12.80 2.58 -11.55
N SER A 253 13.57 2.46 -10.47
CA SER A 253 13.02 2.32 -9.12
C SER A 253 12.11 3.49 -8.74
N ARG A 254 12.55 4.72 -9.04
CA ARG A 254 11.78 5.95 -8.78
C ARG A 254 10.56 6.03 -9.67
N LEU A 255 10.68 5.63 -10.95
CA LEU A 255 9.54 5.55 -11.87
C LEU A 255 8.47 4.65 -11.28
N MET A 256 8.81 3.40 -10.98
CA MET A 256 7.91 2.40 -10.41
C MET A 256 7.28 2.85 -9.09
N GLN A 257 8.05 3.51 -8.21
CA GLN A 257 7.53 4.08 -6.97
C GLN A 257 6.55 5.22 -7.23
N SER A 258 6.86 6.13 -8.16
CA SER A 258 6.03 7.28 -8.50
C SER A 258 4.76 6.93 -9.28
N THR A 259 4.77 5.80 -10.00
CA THR A 259 3.63 5.31 -10.78
C THR A 259 2.90 4.15 -10.08
N ARG A 260 3.25 3.83 -8.83
CA ARG A 260 2.73 2.65 -8.12
C ARG A 260 1.21 2.58 -8.05
N SER A 261 0.55 3.73 -7.87
CA SER A 261 -0.90 3.81 -7.75
C SER A 261 -1.65 3.88 -9.08
N MET A 262 -0.93 4.05 -10.20
CA MET A 262 -1.50 4.17 -11.54
C MET A 262 -1.08 3.01 -12.46
N GLY A 263 -0.03 2.28 -12.10
CA GLY A 263 0.44 1.15 -12.88
C GLY A 263 -0.53 -0.02 -12.82
N ILE A 264 -0.59 -0.79 -13.90
CA ILE A 264 -1.41 -1.99 -14.01
C ILE A 264 -1.24 -3.00 -12.85
N THR A 265 -0.09 -3.00 -12.17
CA THR A 265 0.16 -3.81 -10.97
C THR A 265 1.00 -3.06 -9.95
N ASP A 266 0.74 -3.30 -8.66
CA ASP A 266 1.68 -2.92 -7.61
C ASP A 266 2.97 -3.75 -7.75
N PHE A 267 4.07 -3.09 -8.11
CA PHE A 267 5.33 -3.75 -8.40
C PHE A 267 5.89 -4.59 -7.25
N LYS A 268 5.63 -4.20 -6.00
CA LYS A 268 6.11 -4.96 -4.84
C LYS A 268 5.35 -6.31 -4.72
N VAL A 269 4.08 -6.36 -5.12
CA VAL A 269 3.27 -7.60 -5.13
C VAL A 269 3.68 -8.41 -6.34
N ALA A 270 3.84 -7.74 -7.49
CA ALA A 270 4.21 -8.34 -8.75
C ALA A 270 5.53 -9.13 -8.65
N LYS A 271 6.56 -8.60 -7.98
CA LYS A 271 7.84 -9.33 -7.77
C LYS A 271 7.66 -10.71 -7.12
N GLY A 272 6.73 -10.89 -6.19
CA GLY A 272 6.44 -12.20 -5.62
C GLY A 272 5.81 -13.17 -6.62
N VAL A 273 4.82 -12.68 -7.39
CA VAL A 273 4.04 -13.48 -8.35
C VAL A 273 4.90 -13.95 -9.51
N GLY A 274 5.65 -13.03 -10.13
CA GLY A 274 6.46 -13.31 -11.31
C GLY A 274 7.54 -14.35 -11.03
N LEU A 275 8.07 -14.32 -9.83
CA LEU A 275 9.09 -15.25 -9.36
C LEU A 275 8.55 -16.65 -9.11
N ALA A 276 7.42 -16.74 -8.41
CA ALA A 276 6.77 -18.02 -8.15
C ALA A 276 6.37 -18.69 -9.46
N TYR A 277 5.87 -17.92 -10.42
CA TYR A 277 5.55 -18.42 -11.75
C TYR A 277 6.80 -18.86 -12.52
N TYR A 278 7.84 -18.04 -12.56
CA TYR A 278 9.08 -18.35 -13.29
C TYR A 278 9.73 -19.64 -12.79
N ASN A 279 9.86 -19.80 -11.46
CA ASN A 279 10.44 -21.00 -10.88
C ASN A 279 9.57 -22.23 -11.07
N SER A 280 8.24 -22.06 -11.01
CA SER A 280 7.30 -23.13 -11.35
C SER A 280 7.44 -23.58 -12.81
N LYS A 281 7.60 -22.63 -13.75
CA LYS A 281 7.82 -22.92 -15.17
C LYS A 281 9.16 -23.60 -15.41
N LYS A 282 10.23 -23.16 -14.74
CA LYS A 282 11.58 -23.74 -14.85
C LYS A 282 11.62 -25.19 -14.33
N THR A 283 10.92 -25.48 -13.24
CA THR A 283 10.89 -26.81 -12.61
C THR A 283 9.76 -27.71 -13.14
N ASN A 284 8.92 -27.19 -14.03
CA ASN A 284 7.68 -27.83 -14.48
C ASN A 284 6.74 -28.25 -13.32
N ASN A 285 6.82 -27.56 -12.18
CA ASN A 285 6.01 -27.80 -11.00
C ASN A 285 5.25 -26.53 -10.62
N PHE A 286 3.96 -26.48 -10.94
CA PHE A 286 3.10 -25.32 -10.65
C PHE A 286 2.48 -25.34 -9.25
N LEU A 287 2.69 -26.39 -8.44
CA LEU A 287 2.12 -26.46 -7.10
C LEU A 287 2.51 -25.25 -6.21
N PRO A 288 3.76 -24.77 -6.20
CA PRO A 288 4.14 -23.60 -5.41
C PRO A 288 3.39 -22.33 -5.84
N PHE A 289 3.30 -22.08 -7.14
CA PHE A 289 2.54 -20.97 -7.69
C PHE A 289 1.04 -21.08 -7.38
N LYS A 290 0.44 -22.26 -7.52
CA LYS A 290 -0.96 -22.50 -7.15
C LYS A 290 -1.21 -22.23 -5.66
N LYS A 291 -0.35 -22.72 -4.76
CA LYS A 291 -0.42 -22.43 -3.31
C LYS A 291 -0.29 -20.94 -3.01
N MET A 292 0.59 -20.23 -3.72
CA MET A 292 0.72 -18.78 -3.61
C MET A 292 -0.60 -18.07 -3.97
N LEU A 293 -1.25 -18.45 -5.08
CA LEU A 293 -2.55 -17.90 -5.46
C LEU A 293 -3.65 -18.29 -4.46
N THR A 294 -3.60 -19.51 -3.90
CA THR A 294 -4.54 -19.96 -2.87
C THR A 294 -4.48 -19.08 -1.62
N PHE A 295 -3.29 -18.60 -1.22
CA PHE A 295 -3.16 -17.63 -0.12
C PHE A 295 -3.98 -16.36 -0.39
N ASP A 296 -3.85 -15.76 -1.58
CA ASP A 296 -4.59 -14.55 -1.96
C ASP A 296 -6.12 -14.73 -1.94
N LEU A 297 -6.56 -15.96 -2.23
CA LEU A 297 -7.98 -16.32 -2.33
C LEU A 297 -8.61 -16.72 -0.99
N ALA A 298 -7.85 -17.37 -0.11
CA ALA A 298 -8.41 -18.03 1.08
C ALA A 298 -7.94 -17.44 2.42
N ASN A 299 -6.73 -16.88 2.49
CA ASN A 299 -6.17 -16.45 3.77
C ASN A 299 -6.86 -15.15 4.27
N PRO A 300 -7.42 -15.11 5.50
CA PRO A 300 -8.07 -13.91 6.02
C PRO A 300 -7.15 -12.68 6.12
N TRP A 301 -5.86 -12.88 6.40
CA TRP A 301 -4.88 -11.80 6.42
C TRP A 301 -4.65 -11.19 5.04
N ALA A 302 -4.77 -11.98 3.96
CA ALA A 302 -4.71 -11.45 2.61
C ALA A 302 -5.90 -10.52 2.33
N PHE A 303 -7.11 -10.87 2.79
CA PHE A 303 -8.28 -10.01 2.69
C PHE A 303 -8.13 -8.71 3.49
N ILE A 304 -7.67 -8.78 4.75
CA ILE A 304 -7.46 -7.58 5.58
C ILE A 304 -6.41 -6.67 4.96
N ALA A 305 -5.31 -7.23 4.47
CA ALA A 305 -4.25 -6.44 3.86
C ALA A 305 -4.71 -5.79 2.53
N GLU A 306 -5.60 -6.45 1.78
CA GLU A 306 -6.19 -5.87 0.56
C GLU A 306 -7.03 -4.61 0.85
N LEU A 307 -7.62 -4.46 2.05
CA LEU A 307 -8.44 -3.29 2.40
C LEU A 307 -7.68 -1.98 2.26
N SER A 308 -6.37 -1.98 2.57
CA SER A 308 -5.47 -0.82 2.45
C SER A 308 -4.76 -0.71 1.09
N SER A 309 -5.15 -1.52 0.10
CA SER A 309 -4.57 -1.53 -1.25
C SER A 309 -5.43 -0.80 -2.28
N THR A 310 -4.80 -0.10 -3.23
CA THR A 310 -5.47 0.48 -4.41
C THR A 310 -5.77 -0.55 -5.49
N HIS A 311 -5.00 -1.64 -5.55
CA HIS A 311 -5.18 -2.74 -6.50
C HIS A 311 -5.67 -4.01 -5.80
N PRO A 312 -6.56 -4.78 -6.44
CA PRO A 312 -6.93 -6.09 -5.92
C PRO A 312 -5.76 -7.07 -6.00
N LEU A 313 -5.80 -8.10 -5.15
CA LEU A 313 -4.78 -9.14 -5.15
C LEU A 313 -4.68 -9.83 -6.52
N THR A 314 -3.46 -10.13 -6.96
CA THR A 314 -3.23 -10.71 -8.28
C THR A 314 -3.96 -12.03 -8.46
N GLY A 315 -4.00 -12.90 -7.44
CA GLY A 315 -4.77 -14.14 -7.52
C GLY A 315 -6.28 -13.94 -7.72
N LYS A 316 -6.88 -12.88 -7.15
CA LYS A 316 -8.30 -12.57 -7.33
C LYS A 316 -8.61 -12.07 -8.74
N ARG A 317 -7.72 -11.23 -9.31
CA ARG A 317 -7.82 -10.75 -10.70
C ARG A 317 -7.73 -11.90 -11.69
N ILE A 318 -6.70 -12.75 -11.55
CA ILE A 318 -6.50 -13.90 -12.43
C ILE A 318 -7.69 -14.86 -12.35
N ARG A 319 -8.20 -15.14 -11.14
CA ARG A 319 -9.41 -15.98 -10.97
C ARG A 319 -10.62 -15.40 -11.71
N ARG A 320 -10.88 -14.09 -11.58
CA ARG A 320 -12.02 -13.42 -12.25
C ARG A 320 -11.87 -13.47 -13.77
N LEU A 321 -10.68 -13.16 -14.29
CA LEU A 321 -10.39 -13.23 -15.74
C LEU A 321 -10.57 -14.66 -16.28
N SER A 322 -10.14 -15.66 -15.53
CA SER A 322 -10.28 -17.08 -15.92
C SER A 322 -11.75 -17.54 -15.96
N GLN A 323 -12.63 -16.90 -15.19
CA GLN A 323 -14.08 -17.18 -15.18
C GLN A 323 -14.83 -16.51 -16.33
N MET A 324 -14.25 -15.48 -16.97
CA MET A 324 -14.86 -14.79 -18.12
C MET A 324 -14.68 -15.54 -19.44
N GLU A 325 -14.02 -16.70 -19.39
CA GLU A 325 -13.66 -17.49 -20.55
C GLU A 325 -14.77 -18.49 -20.92
N GLU A 326 -15.79 -18.03 -21.64
CA GLU A 326 -16.91 -18.90 -22.04
C GLU A 326 -16.55 -19.89 -23.18
N ASN A 327 -15.48 -19.64 -23.95
CA ASN A 327 -15.21 -20.35 -25.21
C ASN A 327 -13.78 -20.88 -25.39
N LYS A 328 -12.89 -20.74 -24.41
CA LYS A 328 -11.47 -21.15 -24.48
C LYS A 328 -11.02 -21.80 -23.17
N LYS A 329 -9.91 -22.54 -23.18
CA LYS A 329 -9.37 -23.18 -21.98
C LYS A 329 -8.59 -22.15 -21.15
N PRO A 330 -8.97 -21.93 -19.88
CA PRO A 330 -8.27 -20.96 -19.04
C PRO A 330 -6.81 -21.33 -18.86
N LEU A 331 -5.94 -20.32 -18.89
CA LEU A 331 -4.50 -20.50 -18.67
C LEU A 331 -4.23 -21.15 -17.31
N PHE A 332 -5.09 -20.88 -16.33
CA PHE A 332 -5.11 -21.56 -15.03
C PHE A 332 -6.53 -21.96 -14.66
N ASP A 333 -6.73 -23.24 -14.39
CA ASP A 333 -7.98 -23.73 -13.82
C ASP A 333 -8.00 -23.48 -12.30
N PHE A 334 -8.89 -22.60 -11.86
CA PHE A 334 -9.11 -22.29 -10.44
C PHE A 334 -10.20 -23.13 -9.79
N SER A 335 -10.95 -23.92 -10.57
CA SER A 335 -11.95 -24.85 -10.02
C SER A 335 -11.28 -26.02 -9.29
N ASP A 336 -10.12 -26.46 -9.79
CA ASP A 336 -9.23 -27.40 -9.12
C ASP A 336 -7.78 -26.93 -9.14
N LEU A 337 -7.42 -26.13 -8.12
CA LEU A 337 -6.02 -25.78 -7.86
C LEU A 337 -5.20 -26.99 -7.38
N GLY A 338 -5.81 -28.14 -7.06
CA GLY A 338 -5.12 -29.30 -6.50
C GLY A 338 -4.52 -29.04 -5.11
N VAL A 339 -5.07 -28.04 -4.39
CA VAL A 339 -4.59 -27.60 -3.08
C VAL A 339 -5.73 -27.69 -2.07
N SER A 340 -5.68 -28.70 -1.21
CA SER A 340 -6.62 -28.84 -0.08
C SER A 340 -6.25 -27.88 1.05
N ILE A 341 -7.22 -27.09 1.53
CA ILE A 341 -7.05 -26.15 2.64
C ILE A 341 -7.72 -26.71 3.89
N ASP A 342 -6.97 -26.81 4.98
CA ASP A 342 -7.53 -27.05 6.30
C ASP A 342 -8.08 -25.73 6.86
N LYS A 343 -9.41 -25.58 6.77
CA LYS A 343 -10.10 -24.38 7.26
C LYS A 343 -9.95 -24.20 8.77
N ASN A 344 -9.93 -25.28 9.55
CA ASN A 344 -9.81 -25.20 11.00
C ASN A 344 -8.43 -24.66 11.39
N LYS A 345 -7.37 -25.16 10.75
CA LYS A 345 -6.01 -24.65 10.92
C LYS A 345 -5.89 -23.18 10.50
N LEU A 346 -6.49 -22.81 9.36
CA LEU A 346 -6.42 -21.45 8.82
C LEU A 346 -7.14 -20.44 9.72
N TYR A 347 -8.43 -20.67 9.99
CA TYR A 347 -9.22 -19.75 10.82
C TYR A 347 -8.82 -19.81 12.29
N GLY A 348 -8.47 -20.99 12.83
CA GLY A 348 -7.94 -21.12 14.18
C GLY A 348 -6.64 -20.35 14.37
N GLY A 349 -5.72 -20.43 13.40
CA GLY A 349 -4.51 -19.61 13.37
C GLY A 349 -4.81 -18.11 13.29
N PHE A 350 -5.78 -17.72 12.45
CA PHE A 350 -6.20 -16.33 12.31
C PHE A 350 -6.80 -15.74 13.60
N PHE A 351 -7.74 -16.44 14.25
CA PHE A 351 -8.33 -15.97 15.52
C PHE A 351 -7.29 -15.91 16.64
N LYS A 352 -6.36 -16.86 16.68
CA LYS A 352 -5.23 -16.80 17.61
C LYS A 352 -4.37 -15.55 17.36
N ASP A 353 -4.06 -15.26 16.11
CA ASP A 353 -3.31 -14.06 15.72
C ASP A 353 -4.05 -12.78 16.13
N LEU A 354 -5.37 -12.69 15.87
CA LEU A 354 -6.21 -11.56 16.29
C LEU A 354 -6.15 -11.35 17.80
N MET A 355 -6.18 -12.42 18.58
CA MET A 355 -6.11 -12.35 20.04
C MET A 355 -4.82 -11.64 20.49
N PHE A 356 -3.67 -11.97 19.89
CA PHE A 356 -2.40 -11.29 20.18
C PHE A 356 -2.35 -9.86 19.62
N VAL A 357 -3.05 -9.55 18.53
CA VAL A 357 -3.15 -8.16 18.06
C VAL A 357 -3.97 -7.30 19.01
N ILE A 358 -5.06 -7.84 19.56
CA ILE A 358 -5.99 -7.12 20.44
C ILE A 358 -5.47 -7.03 21.88
N LEU A 359 -4.77 -8.07 22.36
CA LEU A 359 -4.32 -8.20 23.75
C LEU A 359 -3.68 -6.92 24.33
N PRO A 360 -2.70 -6.28 23.67
CA PRO A 360 -2.10 -5.05 24.20
C PRO A 360 -3.10 -3.91 24.35
N TRP A 361 -4.06 -3.79 23.43
CA TRP A 361 -4.98 -2.65 23.34
C TRP A 361 -6.24 -2.84 24.18
N SER A 362 -6.54 -4.07 24.60
CA SER A 362 -7.80 -4.43 25.27
C SER A 362 -8.19 -3.45 26.38
N LEU A 363 -7.30 -3.15 27.32
CA LEU A 363 -7.59 -2.23 28.42
C LEU A 363 -7.41 -0.75 28.09
N VAL A 364 -6.49 -0.41 27.17
CA VAL A 364 -6.33 0.98 26.68
C VAL A 364 -7.58 1.44 25.95
N VAL A 365 -8.31 0.52 25.31
CA VAL A 365 -9.58 0.81 24.62
C VAL A 365 -10.77 0.63 25.57
N LEU A 366 -10.82 -0.45 26.36
CA LEU A 366 -11.94 -0.74 27.25
C LEU A 366 -12.09 0.32 28.36
N VAL A 367 -11.01 0.81 28.95
CA VAL A 367 -11.12 1.75 30.08
C VAL A 367 -11.73 3.09 29.62
N PRO A 368 -11.22 3.78 28.58
CA PRO A 368 -11.87 4.98 28.04
C PRO A 368 -13.27 4.70 27.48
N PHE A 369 -13.50 3.53 26.87
CA PHE A 369 -14.80 3.18 26.34
C PHE A 369 -15.86 3.00 27.44
N VAL A 370 -15.52 2.31 28.52
CA VAL A 370 -16.40 2.15 29.69
C VAL A 370 -16.62 3.49 30.38
N LEU A 371 -15.56 4.30 30.56
CA LEU A 371 -15.66 5.67 31.07
C LEU A 371 -16.61 6.52 30.21
N PHE A 372 -16.48 6.45 28.89
CA PHE A 372 -17.34 7.15 27.94
C PHE A 372 -18.79 6.67 28.00
N LEU A 373 -19.02 5.36 28.07
CA LEU A 373 -20.36 4.79 28.20
C LEU A 373 -21.01 5.21 29.53
N SER A 374 -20.24 5.19 30.61
CA SER A 374 -20.64 5.67 31.94
C SER A 374 -20.95 7.17 31.96
N PHE A 375 -20.18 7.98 31.21
CA PHE A 375 -20.48 9.40 31.00
C PHE A 375 -21.77 9.59 30.22
N LEU A 376 -21.96 8.90 29.08
CA LEU A 376 -23.19 8.96 28.29
C LEU A 376 -24.42 8.59 29.13
N VAL A 377 -24.37 7.47 29.85
CA VAL A 377 -25.47 7.05 30.74
C VAL A 377 -25.75 8.12 31.79
N SER A 378 -24.72 8.74 32.37
CA SER A 378 -24.90 9.82 33.35
C SER A 378 -25.55 11.06 32.74
N THR A 379 -25.20 11.42 31.49
CA THR A 379 -25.80 12.56 30.78
C THR A 379 -27.27 12.31 30.43
N PHE A 380 -27.64 11.08 30.05
CA PHE A 380 -29.01 10.73 29.66
C PHE A 380 -29.95 10.46 30.85
N THR A 381 -29.44 9.88 31.94
CA THR A 381 -30.28 9.48 33.09
C THR A 381 -30.26 10.47 34.25
N GLY A 382 -29.34 11.45 34.25
CA GLY A 382 -29.13 12.38 35.36
C GLY A 382 -28.57 11.72 36.64
N GLN A 383 -28.29 10.42 36.61
CA GLN A 383 -27.70 9.67 37.73
C GLN A 383 -26.21 9.44 37.49
N THR A 384 -25.38 9.75 38.49
CA THR A 384 -23.96 9.37 38.44
C THR A 384 -23.85 7.85 38.49
N SER A 385 -23.37 7.26 37.39
CA SER A 385 -23.19 5.82 37.30
C SER A 385 -22.22 5.31 38.38
N LEU A 386 -22.43 4.09 38.86
CA LEU A 386 -21.63 3.45 39.92
C LEU A 386 -20.13 3.44 39.57
N PHE A 387 -19.81 3.32 38.28
CA PHE A 387 -18.45 3.40 37.73
C PHE A 387 -17.80 4.78 37.92
N VAL A 388 -18.54 5.88 37.71
CA VAL A 388 -18.02 7.24 37.93
C VAL A 388 -17.77 7.50 39.41
N ARG A 389 -18.58 6.92 40.30
CA ARG A 389 -18.38 7.04 41.77
C ARG A 389 -17.19 6.23 42.29
N LEU A 390 -16.80 5.17 41.60
CA LEU A 390 -15.65 4.32 41.98
C LEU A 390 -14.30 4.94 41.60
N ILE A 391 -14.29 5.91 40.68
CA ILE A 391 -13.07 6.51 40.14
C ILE A 391 -12.84 7.86 40.83
N ASP A 392 -12.26 7.81 42.01
CA ASP A 392 -11.63 8.98 42.65
C ASP A 392 -10.22 9.19 42.07
N ALA A 393 -9.61 10.37 42.25
CA ALA A 393 -8.33 10.73 41.61
C ALA A 393 -7.18 9.74 41.93
N THR A 394 -7.17 9.17 43.13
CA THR A 394 -6.24 8.12 43.58
C THR A 394 -6.48 6.77 42.90
N ASN A 395 -7.74 6.43 42.60
CA ASN A 395 -8.10 5.21 41.87
C ASN A 395 -7.84 5.34 40.36
N LEU A 396 -7.88 6.55 39.81
CA LEU A 396 -7.60 6.76 38.38
C LEU A 396 -6.13 6.47 38.06
N LEU A 397 -5.19 6.92 38.89
CA LEU A 397 -3.76 6.69 38.67
C LEU A 397 -3.40 5.21 38.77
N THR A 398 -4.02 4.47 39.71
CA THR A 398 -3.81 3.02 39.84
C THR A 398 -4.42 2.27 38.66
N ILE A 399 -5.61 2.63 38.20
CA ILE A 399 -6.23 2.07 36.99
C ILE A 399 -5.35 2.31 35.76
N LEU A 400 -4.84 3.53 35.58
CA LEU A 400 -3.92 3.86 34.49
C LEU A 400 -2.62 3.07 34.59
N GLY A 401 -2.04 2.94 35.78
CA GLY A 401 -0.84 2.12 36.03
C GLY A 401 -1.05 0.64 35.69
N ILE A 402 -2.19 0.06 36.10
CA ILE A 402 -2.57 -1.32 35.75
C ILE A 402 -2.76 -1.46 34.23
N ALA A 403 -3.44 -0.49 33.59
CA ALA A 403 -3.67 -0.51 32.15
C ALA A 403 -2.36 -0.44 31.36
N VAL A 404 -1.41 0.41 31.78
CA VAL A 404 -0.07 0.51 31.20
C VAL A 404 0.70 -0.80 31.42
N GLY A 405 0.71 -1.34 32.64
CA GLY A 405 1.38 -2.60 32.95
C GLY A 405 0.86 -3.77 32.10
N LEU A 406 -0.46 -3.88 31.94
CA LEU A 406 -1.09 -4.91 31.11
C LEU A 406 -0.88 -4.66 29.61
N PHE A 407 -0.84 -3.40 29.15
CA PHE A 407 -0.43 -3.07 27.78
C PHE A 407 0.99 -3.57 27.50
N ILE A 408 1.93 -3.29 28.40
CA ILE A 408 3.34 -3.71 28.26
C ILE A 408 3.43 -5.24 28.26
N ALA A 409 2.77 -5.91 29.21
CA ALA A 409 2.72 -7.37 29.27
C ALA A 409 2.11 -7.97 27.99
N GLY A 410 0.99 -7.41 27.51
CA GLY A 410 0.35 -7.81 26.26
C GLY A 410 1.26 -7.59 25.04
N LYS A 411 1.98 -6.46 24.97
CA LYS A 411 2.99 -6.21 23.94
C LYS A 411 4.10 -7.25 23.98
N ILE A 412 4.67 -7.54 25.14
CA ILE A 412 5.71 -8.56 25.30
C ILE A 412 5.19 -9.91 24.82
N ALA A 413 4.00 -10.33 25.25
CA ALA A 413 3.37 -11.57 24.81
C ALA A 413 3.20 -11.61 23.27
N SER A 414 2.78 -10.50 22.67
CA SER A 414 2.64 -10.37 21.21
C SER A 414 3.98 -10.50 20.47
N VAL A 415 5.04 -9.92 21.02
CA VAL A 415 6.40 -10.03 20.46
C VAL A 415 6.92 -11.46 20.58
N LEU A 416 6.71 -12.12 21.71
CA LEU A 416 7.11 -13.53 21.90
C LEU A 416 6.34 -14.47 20.98
N TYR A 417 5.06 -14.17 20.72
CA TYR A 417 4.24 -14.88 19.75
C TYR A 417 4.72 -14.66 18.30
N LYS A 418 5.09 -13.41 17.96
CA LYS A 418 5.62 -13.05 16.63
C LYS A 418 6.99 -13.65 16.37
N TYR A 419 7.92 -13.54 17.31
CA TYR A 419 9.32 -13.94 17.14
C TYR A 419 9.63 -15.21 17.94
N SER A 420 9.18 -16.34 17.40
CA SER A 420 9.36 -17.66 18.00
C SER A 420 10.82 -17.97 18.30
N SER A 421 11.10 -18.53 19.48
CA SER A 421 12.45 -19.00 19.84
C SER A 421 12.78 -20.39 19.28
N LYS A 422 11.94 -20.95 18.40
CA LYS A 422 12.21 -22.22 17.72
C LYS A 422 13.47 -22.11 16.86
N GLU A 423 14.17 -23.24 16.73
CA GLU A 423 15.33 -23.31 15.86
C GLU A 423 14.96 -22.92 14.41
N PRO A 424 15.79 -22.09 13.74
CA PRO A 424 15.54 -21.67 12.37
C PRO A 424 15.50 -22.87 11.41
N GLU A 425 14.39 -23.03 10.70
CA GLU A 425 14.25 -24.08 9.69
C GLU A 425 14.96 -23.65 8.39
N LYS A 426 15.80 -24.53 7.84
CA LYS A 426 16.43 -24.29 6.53
C LYS A 426 15.36 -24.38 5.45
N THR A 427 15.18 -23.31 4.70
CA THR A 427 14.09 -23.20 3.72
C THR A 427 14.53 -22.37 2.52
N THR A 428 13.67 -22.30 1.51
CA THR A 428 13.85 -21.50 0.31
C THR A 428 12.76 -20.44 0.21
N VAL A 429 12.98 -19.39 -0.57
CA VAL A 429 11.99 -18.32 -0.77
C VAL A 429 10.69 -18.88 -1.35
N ILE A 430 10.75 -19.80 -2.32
CA ILE A 430 9.52 -20.36 -2.92
C ILE A 430 8.70 -21.18 -1.92
N ASP A 431 9.33 -21.90 -1.00
CA ASP A 431 8.64 -22.67 0.04
C ASP A 431 7.88 -21.74 0.99
N LEU A 432 8.52 -20.64 1.40
CA LEU A 432 7.89 -19.61 2.22
C LEU A 432 6.73 -18.92 1.51
N MET A 433 6.90 -18.62 0.22
CA MET A 433 5.84 -18.07 -0.63
C MET A 433 4.68 -19.04 -0.87
N SER A 434 4.92 -20.33 -0.69
CA SER A 434 3.91 -21.39 -0.81
C SER A 434 3.15 -21.65 0.48
N ASP A 435 3.52 -21.02 1.60
CA ASP A 435 2.80 -21.19 2.85
C ASP A 435 1.47 -20.40 2.84
N ILE A 436 0.38 -21.16 2.77
CA ILE A 436 -1.01 -20.66 2.78
C ILE A 436 -1.40 -20.18 4.19
N TYR A 437 -0.78 -20.71 5.23
CA TYR A 437 -1.08 -20.43 6.64
C TYR A 437 -0.16 -19.35 7.25
N ALA A 438 0.70 -18.76 6.43
CA ALA A 438 1.57 -17.67 6.84
C ALA A 438 0.75 -16.47 7.33
N SER A 439 1.37 -15.69 8.21
CA SER A 439 0.71 -14.61 8.95
C SER A 439 1.66 -13.42 9.10
N PRO A 440 1.13 -12.19 9.19
CA PRO A 440 1.92 -11.03 9.60
C PRO A 440 2.15 -10.92 11.10
N VAL A 441 1.45 -11.71 11.89
CA VAL A 441 1.48 -11.64 13.36
C VAL A 441 2.31 -12.79 13.92
N ARG A 442 2.25 -13.97 13.28
CA ARG A 442 2.98 -15.17 13.68
C ARG A 442 4.16 -15.38 12.73
N GLY A 443 5.36 -15.06 13.19
CA GLY A 443 6.58 -15.23 12.41
C GLY A 443 7.11 -16.68 12.47
N HIS A 444 7.46 -17.20 11.30
CA HIS A 444 8.06 -18.52 11.16
C HIS A 444 9.59 -18.39 11.23
N SER A 445 10.24 -19.11 12.15
CA SER A 445 11.70 -19.05 12.31
C SER A 445 12.39 -19.72 11.12
N VAL A 446 13.19 -18.97 10.36
CA VAL A 446 13.73 -19.40 9.07
C VAL A 446 15.23 -19.12 8.94
N LYS A 447 15.91 -20.01 8.23
CA LYS A 447 17.30 -19.87 7.78
C LYS A 447 17.34 -19.86 6.25
N LEU A 448 17.58 -18.69 5.66
CA LEU A 448 17.68 -18.49 4.21
C LEU A 448 19.12 -18.28 3.79
N LYS A 449 19.56 -18.91 2.71
CA LYS A 449 20.88 -18.69 2.12
C LYS A 449 20.72 -18.09 0.73
N GLY A 450 21.33 -16.93 0.50
CA GLY A 450 21.16 -16.20 -0.76
C GLY A 450 22.19 -15.10 -0.94
N LYS A 451 22.06 -14.35 -2.02
CA LYS A 451 22.91 -13.22 -2.37
C LYS A 451 22.16 -11.92 -2.10
N ILE A 452 22.81 -10.92 -1.50
CA ILE A 452 22.20 -9.58 -1.41
C ILE A 452 22.30 -8.90 -2.78
N ILE A 453 21.17 -8.44 -3.30
CA ILE A 453 21.09 -7.87 -4.65
C ILE A 453 20.75 -6.38 -4.68
N GLY A 454 20.33 -5.80 -3.55
CA GLY A 454 19.98 -4.39 -3.48
C GLY A 454 19.35 -3.98 -2.15
N LYS A 455 18.89 -2.74 -2.09
CA LYS A 455 18.20 -2.16 -0.93
C LYS A 455 16.69 -2.46 -0.95
N GLY A 456 16.09 -2.63 0.22
CA GLY A 456 14.68 -2.97 0.40
C GLY A 456 13.71 -1.90 -0.09
N ILE A 457 14.13 -0.62 -0.09
CA ILE A 457 13.42 0.47 -0.77
C ILE A 457 14.28 0.93 -1.98
N PRO A 458 13.94 0.47 -3.19
CA PRO A 458 14.65 0.86 -4.40
C PRO A 458 14.71 2.38 -4.59
N GLY A 459 15.91 2.94 -4.83
CA GLY A 459 16.12 4.38 -5.03
C GLY A 459 16.36 5.21 -3.76
N LEU A 460 16.17 4.63 -2.57
CA LEU A 460 16.42 5.28 -1.29
C LEU A 460 17.85 5.02 -0.83
N ILE A 461 18.70 6.04 -0.91
CA ILE A 461 20.15 5.92 -0.67
C ILE A 461 20.45 5.45 0.77
N TYR A 462 19.63 5.84 1.74
CA TYR A 462 19.81 5.48 3.15
C TYR A 462 18.99 4.27 3.60
N SER A 463 18.37 3.53 2.68
CA SER A 463 17.63 2.31 3.03
C SER A 463 18.56 1.30 3.70
N GLU A 464 18.22 0.93 4.93
CA GLU A 464 18.87 -0.08 5.75
C GLU A 464 18.39 -1.49 5.42
N ASP A 465 17.14 -1.60 4.97
CA ASP A 465 16.55 -2.85 4.51
C ASP A 465 17.24 -3.33 3.25
N MET A 466 17.22 -4.64 3.04
CA MET A 466 17.94 -5.31 1.96
C MET A 466 17.02 -6.24 1.17
N MET A 467 17.45 -6.60 -0.04
CA MET A 467 16.82 -7.63 -0.86
C MET A 467 17.79 -8.81 -0.99
N LEU A 468 17.32 -9.98 -0.58
CA LEU A 468 18.02 -11.25 -0.74
C LEU A 468 17.44 -12.01 -1.91
N GLN A 469 18.31 -12.55 -2.77
CA GLN A 469 17.97 -13.49 -3.83
C GLN A 469 18.55 -14.86 -3.54
N ASP A 470 17.73 -15.89 -3.42
CA ASP A 470 18.17 -17.28 -3.42
C ASP A 470 17.93 -17.92 -4.81
N GLU A 471 18.13 -19.23 -4.92
CA GLU A 471 17.94 -19.96 -6.18
C GLU A 471 16.47 -20.05 -6.63
N THR A 472 15.53 -19.80 -5.71
CA THR A 472 14.09 -19.96 -5.87
C THR A 472 13.33 -18.65 -5.77
N GLY A 473 14.00 -17.53 -5.48
CA GLY A 473 13.29 -16.31 -5.22
C GLY A 473 14.03 -15.12 -4.65
N LEU A 474 13.23 -14.11 -4.29
CA LEU A 474 13.58 -12.79 -3.83
C LEU A 474 12.78 -12.54 -2.55
N MET A 475 13.48 -12.07 -1.53
CA MET A 475 12.89 -11.77 -0.24
C MET A 475 13.40 -10.45 0.31
N TYR A 476 12.46 -9.63 0.78
CA TYR A 476 12.78 -8.42 1.53
C TYR A 476 13.24 -8.78 2.93
N LEU A 477 14.31 -8.14 3.36
CA LEU A 477 14.90 -8.28 4.68
C LEU A 477 14.71 -6.97 5.44
N ASN A 478 14.03 -7.06 6.59
CA ASN A 478 13.88 -5.94 7.50
C ASN A 478 15.02 -5.96 8.53
N TYR A 479 15.81 -4.88 8.56
CA TYR A 479 16.95 -4.73 9.44
C TYR A 479 16.73 -3.59 10.44
N GLN A 480 17.09 -3.84 11.71
CA GLN A 480 17.11 -2.78 12.72
C GLN A 480 18.46 -2.76 13.44
N SER A 481 19.09 -1.59 13.46
CA SER A 481 20.31 -1.37 14.23
C SER A 481 20.03 -1.25 15.73
N GLY A 482 21.09 -1.22 16.54
CA GLY A 482 20.99 -0.99 17.98
C GLY A 482 20.43 0.39 18.36
N ILE A 483 20.50 1.38 17.46
CA ILE A 483 19.95 2.74 17.65
C ILE A 483 19.22 3.12 16.36
N PRO A 484 17.90 2.85 16.23
CA PRO A 484 17.16 2.89 14.98
C PRO A 484 17.40 4.14 14.12
N ILE A 485 17.24 5.32 14.70
CA ILE A 485 17.26 6.57 13.93
C ILE A 485 18.62 6.80 13.26
N ILE A 486 19.70 6.76 14.04
CA ILE A 486 21.05 7.11 13.57
C ILE A 486 21.74 5.87 12.99
N GLY A 487 21.60 4.73 13.65
CA GLY A 487 22.25 3.49 13.27
C GLY A 487 21.71 2.90 11.97
N ASN A 488 20.40 2.99 11.70
CA ASN A 488 19.87 2.52 10.41
C ASN A 488 20.39 3.40 9.27
N LEU A 489 20.36 4.72 9.45
CA LEU A 489 20.91 5.68 8.49
C LEU A 489 22.38 5.39 8.17
N ILE A 490 23.23 5.24 9.20
CA ILE A 490 24.65 4.93 9.03
C ILE A 490 24.82 3.58 8.33
N PHE A 491 24.07 2.55 8.75
CA PHE A 491 24.15 1.22 8.16
C PHE A 491 23.77 1.24 6.66
N GLY A 492 22.66 1.88 6.32
CA GLY A 492 22.17 2.03 4.95
C GLY A 492 23.16 2.76 4.04
N LEU A 493 23.83 3.79 4.56
CA LEU A 493 24.80 4.60 3.80
C LEU A 493 26.19 3.95 3.66
N THR A 494 26.63 3.14 4.63
CA THR A 494 28.04 2.71 4.71
C THR A 494 28.25 1.22 4.46
N LYS A 495 27.26 0.39 4.79
CA LYS A 495 27.41 -1.07 4.83
C LYS A 495 26.59 -1.79 3.76
N VAL A 496 25.35 -1.35 3.49
CA VAL A 496 24.46 -2.07 2.55
C VAL A 496 25.05 -2.14 1.14
N ASP A 497 25.60 -1.05 0.61
CA ASP A 497 26.17 -1.03 -0.74
C ASP A 497 27.39 -1.96 -0.88
N LYS A 498 28.14 -2.18 0.21
CA LYS A 498 29.27 -3.14 0.24
C LYS A 498 28.81 -4.60 0.28
N MET A 499 27.61 -4.85 0.79
CA MET A 499 27.02 -6.19 0.85
C MET A 499 26.36 -6.62 -0.46
N ILE A 500 25.97 -5.66 -1.32
CA ILE A 500 25.42 -5.98 -2.63
C ILE A 500 26.44 -6.83 -3.40
N GLY A 501 26.03 -8.04 -3.78
CA GLY A 501 26.91 -9.01 -4.42
C GLY A 501 27.40 -10.14 -3.51
N GLN A 502 27.31 -10.00 -2.19
CA GLN A 502 27.83 -10.99 -1.25
C GLN A 502 26.84 -12.13 -1.00
N GLN A 503 27.37 -13.34 -0.82
CA GLN A 503 26.59 -14.50 -0.36
C GLN A 503 26.45 -14.43 1.15
N VAL A 504 25.22 -14.55 1.64
CA VAL A 504 24.88 -14.43 3.04
C VAL A 504 23.95 -15.54 3.49
N THR A 505 23.96 -15.80 4.80
CA THR A 505 22.96 -16.66 5.45
C THR A 505 22.19 -15.84 6.47
N ILE A 506 20.87 -15.76 6.30
CA ILE A 506 19.96 -15.00 7.15
C ILE A 506 19.25 -15.93 8.10
N ASN A 507 19.31 -15.60 9.39
CA ASN A 507 18.42 -16.17 10.40
C ASN A 507 17.41 -15.09 10.81
N GLY A 508 16.12 -15.42 10.79
CA GLY A 508 15.07 -14.45 11.10
C GLY A 508 13.68 -15.07 11.17
N TRP A 509 12.66 -14.23 11.06
CA TRP A 509 11.26 -14.65 11.11
C TRP A 509 10.53 -14.22 9.84
N PHE A 510 10.05 -15.21 9.08
CA PHE A 510 9.23 -14.99 7.88
C PHE A 510 7.81 -14.57 8.27
N LEU A 511 7.35 -13.51 7.61
CA LEU A 511 6.05 -12.90 7.80
C LEU A 511 5.45 -12.61 6.43
N ARG A 512 4.13 -12.78 6.31
CA ARG A 512 3.43 -12.61 5.03
C ARG A 512 2.16 -11.78 5.16
N GLN A 513 2.08 -10.73 4.33
CA GLN A 513 0.84 -10.04 3.96
C GLN A 513 0.70 -10.05 2.43
N MET A 514 0.30 -8.94 1.81
CA MET A 514 0.44 -8.71 0.37
C MET A 514 1.90 -8.73 -0.06
N PHE A 515 2.79 -8.21 0.80
CA PHE A 515 4.23 -8.24 0.63
C PHE A 515 4.82 -9.17 1.68
N PRO A 516 5.61 -10.16 1.28
CA PRO A 516 6.32 -11.05 2.19
C PRO A 516 7.68 -10.46 2.58
N TRP A 517 8.12 -10.68 3.82
CA TRP A 517 9.44 -10.26 4.28
C TRP A 517 9.97 -11.16 5.40
N VAL A 518 11.25 -11.00 5.71
CA VAL A 518 11.89 -11.63 6.86
C VAL A 518 12.37 -10.54 7.81
N ASP A 519 11.83 -10.54 9.03
CA ASP A 519 12.39 -9.75 10.13
C ASP A 519 13.70 -10.40 10.56
N MET A 520 14.82 -9.72 10.34
CA MET A 520 16.15 -10.29 10.59
C MET A 520 16.44 -10.39 12.08
N ASN A 521 17.05 -11.51 12.48
CA ASN A 521 17.73 -11.67 13.76
C ASN A 521 19.24 -11.47 13.59
N ASN A 522 19.83 -12.18 12.64
CA ASN A 522 21.23 -12.00 12.28
C ASN A 522 21.49 -12.42 10.82
N MET A 523 22.59 -11.92 10.29
CA MET A 523 23.12 -12.25 8.97
C MET A 523 24.57 -12.69 9.12
N GLU A 524 24.89 -13.88 8.64
CA GLU A 524 26.24 -14.39 8.51
C GLU A 524 26.77 -13.97 7.12
N THR A 525 27.86 -13.20 7.11
CA THR A 525 28.58 -12.76 5.91
C THR A 525 30.01 -13.30 5.93
N SER A 526 30.74 -13.19 4.82
CA SER A 526 32.18 -13.52 4.78
C SER A 526 33.03 -12.65 5.70
N GLU A 527 32.58 -11.42 6.02
CA GLU A 527 33.29 -10.46 6.88
C GLU A 527 32.89 -10.59 8.36
N GLY A 528 31.91 -11.44 8.69
CA GLY A 528 31.44 -11.68 10.05
C GLY A 528 29.92 -11.63 10.18
N THR A 529 29.44 -11.61 11.43
CA THR A 529 28.01 -11.67 11.74
C THR A 529 27.44 -10.29 12.04
N ILE A 530 26.41 -9.90 11.29
CA ILE A 530 25.65 -8.67 11.51
C ILE A 530 24.41 -9.02 12.33
N LYS A 531 24.28 -8.39 13.50
CA LYS A 531 23.10 -8.55 14.37
C LYS A 531 22.04 -7.53 14.03
N SER A 532 20.78 -7.96 14.07
CA SER A 532 19.59 -7.13 13.92
C SER A 532 18.78 -7.17 15.21
N TYR A 533 18.24 -6.02 15.60
CA TYR A 533 17.58 -5.81 16.88
C TYR A 533 16.06 -5.63 16.74
N VAL A 534 15.48 -6.10 15.63
CA VAL A 534 14.04 -5.97 15.31
C VAL A 534 13.17 -6.48 16.46
N LYS A 535 13.49 -7.66 17.02
CA LYS A 535 12.76 -8.24 18.16
C LYS A 535 12.84 -7.37 19.42
N ILE A 536 14.01 -6.81 19.72
CA ILE A 536 14.21 -5.96 20.92
C ILE A 536 13.44 -4.66 20.77
N TRP A 537 13.54 -4.00 19.61
CA TRP A 537 12.84 -2.75 19.35
C TRP A 537 11.33 -2.89 19.30
N ALA A 538 10.81 -4.06 18.93
CA ALA A 538 9.38 -4.36 19.03
C ALA A 538 8.86 -4.34 20.49
N ILE A 539 9.73 -4.56 21.48
CA ILE A 539 9.41 -4.46 22.92
C ILE A 539 9.66 -3.05 23.45
N ILE A 540 10.79 -2.46 23.10
CA ILE A 540 11.25 -1.19 23.68
C ILE A 540 10.46 0.01 23.14
N SER A 541 10.17 0.05 21.83
CA SER A 541 9.57 1.24 21.21
C SER A 541 8.20 1.63 21.79
N PRO A 542 7.27 0.70 22.10
CA PRO A 542 6.00 1.07 22.72
C PRO A 542 6.19 1.55 24.17
N ILE A 543 7.14 0.99 24.91
CA ILE A 543 7.44 1.38 26.30
C ILE A 543 8.00 2.81 26.31
N LEU A 544 8.94 3.13 25.44
CA LEU A 544 9.49 4.48 25.30
C LEU A 544 8.42 5.48 24.88
N LEU A 545 7.50 5.11 23.97
CA LEU A 545 6.40 5.97 23.57
C LEU A 545 5.48 6.29 24.75
N ILE A 546 5.13 5.28 25.57
CA ILE A 546 4.30 5.49 26.76
C ILE A 546 5.02 6.35 27.80
N ALA A 547 6.31 6.08 28.04
CA ALA A 547 7.11 6.89 28.96
C ALA A 547 7.21 8.36 28.49
N PHE A 548 7.40 8.57 27.19
CA PHE A 548 7.42 9.90 26.60
C PHE A 548 6.06 10.61 26.73
N LEU A 549 4.95 9.93 26.41
CA LEU A 549 3.60 10.48 26.58
C LEU A 549 3.31 10.81 28.05
N GLY A 550 3.73 9.95 28.98
CA GLY A 550 3.62 10.19 30.42
C GLY A 550 4.42 11.41 30.88
N LEU A 551 5.63 11.60 30.35
CA LEU A 551 6.48 12.76 30.66
C LEU A 551 5.88 14.05 30.08
N VAL A 552 5.35 14.01 28.86
CA VAL A 552 4.61 15.14 28.26
C VAL A 552 3.41 15.51 29.13
N LEU A 553 2.60 14.53 29.56
CA LEU A 553 1.47 14.76 30.47
C LEU A 553 1.86 15.22 31.88
N PHE A 554 3.12 15.04 32.29
CA PHE A 554 3.63 15.54 33.57
C PHE A 554 4.13 16.99 33.47
N LEU A 555 4.63 17.39 32.29
CA LEU A 555 5.16 18.73 32.04
C LEU A 555 4.09 19.74 31.60
N PHE A 556 2.94 19.28 31.11
CA PHE A 556 1.78 20.08 30.70
C PHE A 556 0.57 19.74 31.56
#